data_AF-A0A0D7K4L8-F1
#
_entry.id   AF-A0A0D7K4L8-F1
#
_cell.length_a   1.000
_cell.length_b   1.000
_cell.length_c   1.000
_cell.angle_alpha   90.00
_cell.angle_beta   90.00
_cell.angle_gamma   90.00
#
_symmetry.space_group_name_H-M   'P 1'
#
loop_
_entity.id
_entity.type
_entity.pdbx_description
1 polymer ?
#
loop_
_entity_poly.entity_id
_entity_poly.type
_entity_poly.pdbx_seq_one_letter_code
_entity_poly.pdbx_strand_id
1 'polypeptide(L)'
;MTNESQKTLVAVRALALKDLNATSDEDIRAELAAEGIDPDQLAASIAASLDDVLAASLRQHAAAAKAAMQVRVVPKTSQRPALDRIKERIAQAFAANPQLATAFREGSRQSDADLETLYDDLVLMGKIPDADNDR
;
A
#
# COMPACT_ATOMS: atom_id res chain seq x y z
N MET A 1 19.75 42.37 -11.36
CA MET A 1 18.97 43.12 -10.36
C MET A 1 19.96 43.85 -9.45
N THR A 2 19.76 45.14 -9.21
CA THR A 2 20.66 45.96 -8.39
C THR A 2 20.37 45.75 -6.89
N ASN A 3 21.36 45.98 -6.02
CA ASN A 3 21.21 45.87 -4.57
C ASN A 3 20.02 46.72 -4.05
N GLU A 4 19.79 47.89 -4.64
CA GLU A 4 18.65 48.76 -4.33
C GLU A 4 17.29 48.15 -4.72
N SER A 5 17.19 47.47 -5.85
CA SER A 5 15.95 46.74 -6.22
C SER A 5 15.65 45.57 -5.27
N GLN A 6 16.67 44.97 -4.65
CA GLN A 6 16.48 43.90 -3.68
C GLN A 6 16.06 44.46 -2.30
N LYS A 7 16.66 45.56 -1.85
CA LYS A 7 16.26 46.26 -0.62
C LYS A 7 14.82 46.77 -0.69
N THR A 8 14.41 47.33 -1.82
CA THR A 8 13.04 47.82 -2.02
C THR A 8 12.02 46.68 -1.96
N LEU A 9 12.29 45.54 -2.61
CA LEU A 9 11.42 44.36 -2.50
C LEU A 9 11.29 43.84 -1.06
N VAL A 10 12.39 43.83 -0.31
CA VAL A 10 12.36 43.44 1.12
C VAL A 10 11.52 44.43 1.94
N ALA A 11 11.66 45.74 1.70
CA ALA A 11 10.87 46.76 2.38
C ALA A 11 9.38 46.67 2.05
N VAL A 12 9.02 46.46 0.78
CA VAL A 12 7.64 46.26 0.34
C VAL A 12 7.05 45.00 0.98
N ARG A 13 7.80 43.89 1.00
CA ARG A 13 7.35 42.66 1.67
C ARG A 13 7.13 42.87 3.17
N ALA A 14 8.03 43.57 3.84
CA ALA A 14 7.90 43.86 5.27
C ALA A 14 6.67 44.73 5.56
N LEU A 15 6.38 45.71 4.69
CA LEU A 15 5.19 46.54 4.79
C LEU A 15 3.92 45.72 4.55
N ALA A 16 3.87 44.89 3.51
CA ALA A 16 2.72 44.04 3.19
C ALA A 16 2.42 43.03 4.32
N LEU A 17 3.45 42.45 4.93
CA LEU A 17 3.27 41.55 6.09
C LEU A 17 2.75 42.30 7.32
N LYS A 18 3.21 43.54 7.54
CA LYS A 18 2.73 44.37 8.64
C LYS A 18 1.26 44.75 8.45
N ASP A 19 0.90 45.08 7.22
CA ASP A 19 -0.48 45.40 6.82
C ASP A 19 -1.38 44.19 7.03
N LEU A 20 -1.01 43.03 6.50
CA LEU A 20 -1.76 41.77 6.66
C LEU A 20 -1.96 41.38 8.13
N ASN A 21 -0.96 41.62 8.99
CA ASN A 21 -1.09 41.37 10.43
C ASN A 21 -1.98 42.38 11.16
N ALA A 22 -2.18 43.57 10.58
CA ALA A 22 -3.03 44.61 11.13
C ALA A 22 -4.48 44.52 10.63
N THR A 23 -4.69 43.89 9.47
CA THR A 23 -6.02 43.60 8.91
C THR A 23 -6.75 42.60 9.79
N SER A 24 -7.99 42.92 10.16
CA SER A 24 -8.85 41.99 10.91
C SER A 24 -9.53 40.98 9.98
N ASP A 25 -9.99 39.85 10.54
CA ASP A 25 -10.76 38.86 9.79
C ASP A 25 -12.04 39.47 9.20
N GLU A 26 -12.65 40.43 9.90
CA GLU A 26 -13.83 41.17 9.45
C GLU A 26 -13.52 42.04 8.21
N ASP A 27 -12.36 42.71 8.19
CA ASP A 27 -11.92 43.50 7.03
C ASP A 27 -11.65 42.59 5.82
N ILE A 28 -11.00 41.45 6.03
CA ILE A 28 -10.74 40.45 4.96
C ILE A 28 -12.06 39.93 4.39
N ARG A 29 -13.04 39.61 5.24
CA ARG A 29 -14.37 39.17 4.77
C ARG A 29 -15.10 40.27 4.02
N ALA A 30 -14.99 41.52 4.45
CA ALA A 30 -15.61 42.65 3.77
C ALA A 30 -15.00 42.89 2.39
N GLU A 31 -13.67 42.77 2.24
CA GLU A 31 -12.98 42.85 0.96
C GLU A 31 -13.40 41.73 0.01
N LEU A 32 -13.41 40.48 0.48
CA LEU A 32 -13.88 39.33 -0.31
C LEU A 32 -15.33 39.53 -0.77
N ALA A 33 -16.21 39.98 0.12
CA ALA A 33 -17.60 40.28 -0.21
C ALA A 33 -17.73 41.43 -1.23
N ALA A 34 -16.88 42.46 -1.16
CA ALA A 34 -16.85 43.55 -2.12
C ALA A 34 -16.41 43.09 -3.51
N GLU A 35 -15.56 42.06 -3.59
CA GLU A 35 -15.18 41.38 -4.84
C GLU A 35 -16.22 40.34 -5.31
N GLY A 36 -17.32 40.16 -4.57
CA GLY A 36 -18.36 39.18 -4.86
C GLY A 36 -17.95 37.74 -4.56
N ILE A 37 -16.89 37.54 -3.79
CA ILE A 37 -16.38 36.23 -3.37
C ILE A 37 -17.01 35.88 -2.02
N ASP A 38 -17.70 34.74 -1.98
CA ASP A 38 -18.19 34.16 -0.73
C ASP A 38 -17.06 33.34 -0.07
N PRO A 39 -16.56 33.74 1.11
CA PRO A 39 -15.47 33.04 1.79
C PRO A 39 -15.80 31.58 2.12
N ASP A 40 -17.06 31.29 2.46
CA ASP A 40 -17.49 29.95 2.83
C ASP A 40 -17.54 29.03 1.60
N GLN A 41 -18.01 29.54 0.46
CA GLN A 41 -17.95 28.81 -0.81
C GLN A 41 -16.51 28.58 -1.27
N LEU A 42 -15.63 29.57 -1.11
CA LEU A 42 -14.22 29.41 -1.43
C LEU A 42 -13.58 28.32 -0.56
N ALA A 43 -13.79 28.38 0.76
CA ALA A 43 -13.30 27.37 1.69
C ALA A 43 -13.82 25.96 1.35
N ALA A 44 -15.11 25.83 1.04
CA ALA A 44 -15.72 24.56 0.63
C ALA A 44 -15.09 24.01 -0.66
N SER A 45 -14.82 24.88 -1.65
CA SER A 45 -14.18 24.48 -2.90
C SER A 45 -12.75 23.97 -2.70
N ILE A 46 -12.00 24.62 -1.80
CA ILE A 46 -10.64 24.21 -1.45
C ILE A 46 -10.68 22.85 -0.75
N ALA A 47 -11.58 22.68 0.22
CA ALA A 47 -11.73 21.40 0.93
C ALA A 47 -12.05 20.25 -0.03
N ALA A 48 -13.02 20.44 -0.93
CA ALA A 48 -13.37 19.44 -1.93
C ALA A 48 -12.18 19.07 -2.84
N SER A 49 -11.42 20.09 -3.29
CA SER A 49 -10.24 19.85 -4.13
C SER A 49 -9.14 19.07 -3.40
N LEU A 50 -8.94 19.32 -2.10
CA LEU A 50 -7.97 18.60 -1.28
C LEU A 50 -8.38 17.14 -1.07
N ASP A 51 -9.66 16.89 -0.82
CA ASP A 51 -10.19 15.53 -0.70
C ASP A 51 -9.97 14.73 -1.98
N ASP A 52 -10.19 15.32 -3.15
CA ASP A 52 -9.93 14.69 -4.44
C ASP A 52 -8.45 14.35 -4.65
N VAL A 53 -7.55 15.27 -4.30
CA VAL A 53 -6.10 15.06 -4.38
C VAL A 53 -5.64 13.95 -3.42
N LEU A 54 -6.13 13.97 -2.19
CA LEU A 54 -5.82 12.94 -1.19
C LEU A 54 -6.34 11.57 -1.65
N ALA A 55 -7.58 11.49 -2.13
CA ALA A 55 -8.15 10.26 -2.66
C ALA A 55 -7.35 9.73 -3.85
N ALA A 56 -6.92 10.59 -4.77
CA ALA A 56 -6.08 10.22 -5.90
C ALA A 56 -4.72 9.66 -5.44
N SER A 57 -4.06 10.34 -4.49
CA SER A 57 -2.79 9.90 -3.91
C SER A 57 -2.92 8.52 -3.25
N LEU A 58 -3.94 8.31 -2.43
CA LEU A 58 -4.18 7.02 -1.77
C LEU A 58 -4.40 5.88 -2.78
N ARG A 59 -5.17 6.12 -3.84
CA ARG A 59 -5.37 5.13 -4.92
C ARG A 59 -4.06 4.79 -5.62
N GLN A 60 -3.23 5.80 -5.91
CA GLN A 60 -1.92 5.60 -6.52
C GLN A 60 -0.99 4.77 -5.62
N HIS A 61 -0.95 5.07 -4.32
CA HIS A 61 -0.19 4.29 -3.35
C HIS A 61 -0.67 2.83 -3.28
N ALA A 62 -1.99 2.61 -3.23
CA ALA A 62 -2.55 1.26 -3.24
C ALA A 62 -2.22 0.49 -4.52
N ALA A 63 -2.29 1.14 -5.69
CA ALA A 63 -1.94 0.54 -6.96
C ALA A 63 -0.45 0.15 -7.02
N ALA A 64 0.44 1.04 -6.55
CA ALA A 64 1.87 0.76 -6.47
C ALA A 64 2.19 -0.40 -5.51
N ALA A 65 1.55 -0.46 -4.34
CA ALA A 65 1.70 -1.56 -3.40
C ALA A 65 1.21 -2.90 -4.00
N LYS A 66 0.07 -2.89 -4.71
CA LYS A 66 -0.43 -4.07 -5.41
C LYS A 66 0.53 -4.56 -6.49
N ALA A 67 1.09 -3.64 -7.28
CA ALA A 67 2.08 -3.99 -8.30
C ALA A 67 3.35 -4.59 -7.67
N ALA A 68 3.86 -4.01 -6.59
CA ALA A 68 5.01 -4.55 -5.85
C ALA A 68 4.74 -5.96 -5.29
N MET A 69 3.52 -6.21 -4.80
CA MET A 69 3.13 -7.54 -4.33
C MET A 69 3.05 -8.56 -5.49
N GLN A 70 2.52 -8.18 -6.65
CA GLN A 70 2.48 -9.06 -7.82
C GLN A 70 3.87 -9.43 -8.35
N VAL A 71 4.83 -8.49 -8.33
CA VAL A 71 6.23 -8.79 -8.69
C VAL A 71 6.88 -9.78 -7.71
N ARG A 72 6.45 -9.80 -6.45
CA ARG A 72 6.93 -10.76 -5.45
C ARG A 72 6.35 -12.16 -5.62
N VAL A 73 5.20 -12.29 -6.27
CA VAL A 73 4.62 -13.58 -6.71
C VAL A 73 5.18 -13.90 -8.09
N VAL A 74 6.50 -14.10 -8.18
CA VAL A 74 7.05 -14.86 -9.30
C VAL A 74 6.47 -16.27 -9.15
N PRO A 75 5.78 -16.83 -10.16
CA PRO A 75 5.39 -18.22 -10.09
C PRO A 75 6.70 -19.01 -10.03
N LYS A 76 7.01 -19.58 -8.86
CA LYS A 76 8.01 -20.63 -8.79
C LYS A 76 7.49 -21.69 -9.74
N THR A 77 8.11 -21.82 -10.90
CA THR A 77 8.05 -23.02 -11.70
C THR A 77 8.87 -24.08 -10.95
N SER A 78 8.48 -24.40 -9.71
CA SER A 78 8.90 -25.64 -9.11
C SER A 78 8.28 -26.70 -10.00
N GLN A 79 9.11 -27.47 -10.70
CA GLN A 79 8.64 -28.63 -11.42
C GLN A 79 8.04 -29.54 -10.36
N ARG A 80 6.71 -29.48 -10.19
CA ARG A 80 5.98 -30.32 -9.25
C ARG A 80 6.43 -31.76 -9.51
N PRO A 81 7.00 -32.45 -8.52
CA PRO A 81 7.30 -33.86 -8.65
C PRO A 81 6.02 -34.61 -9.01
N ALA A 82 6.13 -35.75 -9.69
CA ALA A 82 4.97 -36.58 -9.99
C ALA A 82 4.14 -36.86 -8.71
N LEU A 83 2.81 -36.98 -8.84
CA LEU A 83 1.87 -37.18 -7.74
C LEU A 83 2.29 -38.28 -6.74
N ASP A 84 2.94 -39.34 -7.23
CA ASP A 84 3.47 -40.42 -6.39
C ASP A 84 4.61 -39.95 -5.45
N ARG A 85 5.50 -39.09 -5.93
CA ARG A 85 6.58 -38.46 -5.14
C ARG A 85 6.01 -37.48 -4.12
N ILE A 86 4.92 -36.79 -4.44
CA ILE A 86 4.22 -35.90 -3.52
C ILE A 86 3.66 -36.70 -2.34
N LYS A 87 2.95 -37.81 -2.64
CA LYS A 87 2.40 -38.73 -1.62
C LYS A 87 3.48 -39.29 -0.69
N GLU A 88 4.62 -39.68 -1.25
CA GLU A 88 5.77 -40.17 -0.47
C GLU A 88 6.35 -39.10 0.46
N ARG A 89 6.56 -37.87 -0.02
CA ARG A 89 7.09 -36.77 0.80
C ARG A 89 6.14 -36.34 1.91
N ILE A 90 4.83 -36.31 1.63
CA ILE A 90 3.81 -36.07 2.66
C ILE A 90 3.85 -37.16 3.73
N ALA A 91 3.95 -38.44 3.34
CA ALA A 91 4.06 -39.55 4.28
C ALA A 91 5.33 -39.45 5.15
N GLN A 92 6.46 -39.06 4.56
CA GLN A 92 7.71 -38.80 5.31
C GLN A 92 7.56 -37.63 6.28
N ALA A 93 6.90 -36.53 5.88
CA ALA A 93 6.65 -35.38 6.75
C ALA A 93 5.72 -35.73 7.93
N PHE A 94 4.73 -36.58 7.70
CA PHE A 94 3.85 -37.10 8.74
C PHE A 94 4.56 -38.08 9.68
N ALA A 95 5.49 -38.88 9.17
CA ALA A 95 6.34 -39.73 10.01
C ALA A 95 7.29 -38.89 10.89
N ALA A 96 7.83 -37.79 10.36
CA ALA A 96 8.69 -36.88 11.11
C ALA A 96 7.93 -36.01 12.12
N ASN A 97 6.68 -35.63 11.82
CA ASN A 97 5.84 -34.80 12.68
C ASN A 97 4.40 -35.37 12.77
N PRO A 98 4.14 -36.29 13.72
CA PRO A 98 2.83 -36.95 13.86
C PRO A 98 1.66 -35.99 14.11
N GLN A 99 1.92 -34.80 14.67
CA GLN A 99 0.90 -33.76 14.90
C GLN A 99 0.30 -33.19 13.60
N LEU A 100 1.08 -33.17 12.51
CA LEU A 100 0.59 -32.75 11.20
C LEU A 100 -0.41 -33.78 10.65
N ALA A 101 -0.22 -35.06 10.95
CA ALA A 101 -1.11 -36.14 10.53
C ALA A 101 -2.45 -36.13 11.27
N THR A 102 -2.49 -35.63 12.51
CA THR A 102 -3.72 -35.56 13.31
C THR A 102 -4.67 -34.49 12.76
N ALA A 103 -4.14 -33.30 12.43
CA ALA A 103 -4.91 -32.24 11.77
C ALA A 103 -5.40 -32.66 10.36
N PHE A 104 -4.73 -33.63 9.75
CA PHE A 104 -5.00 -34.13 8.41
C PHE A 104 -6.07 -35.22 8.35
N ARG A 105 -6.13 -36.11 9.35
CA ARG A 105 -7.05 -37.27 9.37
C ARG A 105 -8.51 -36.94 9.65
N GLU A 106 -8.84 -35.72 10.09
CA GLU A 106 -10.23 -35.32 10.38
C GLU A 106 -11.07 -35.04 9.11
N GLY A 107 -10.45 -34.92 7.93
CA GLY A 107 -11.15 -34.74 6.64
C GLY A 107 -11.00 -35.95 5.71
N SER A 108 -12.11 -36.62 5.40
CA SER A 108 -12.19 -37.80 4.53
C SER A 108 -11.71 -37.57 3.08
N ARG A 109 -10.99 -38.56 2.52
CA ARG A 109 -10.67 -38.77 1.08
C ARG A 109 -10.36 -37.50 0.28
N GLN A 110 -9.14 -37.00 0.47
CA GLN A 110 -8.59 -35.94 -0.36
C GLN A 110 -8.43 -36.38 -1.82
N SER A 111 -8.83 -35.51 -2.73
CA SER A 111 -8.59 -35.65 -4.17
C SER A 111 -7.10 -35.42 -4.48
N ASP A 112 -6.64 -35.85 -5.66
CA ASP A 112 -5.25 -35.63 -6.06
C ASP A 112 -4.89 -34.12 -6.08
N ALA A 113 -5.87 -33.24 -6.35
CA ALA A 113 -5.69 -31.78 -6.29
C ALA A 113 -5.54 -31.24 -4.85
N ASP A 114 -6.20 -31.86 -3.87
CA ASP A 114 -6.05 -31.50 -2.46
C ASP A 114 -4.66 -31.90 -1.94
N LEU A 115 -4.13 -33.03 -2.42
CA LEU A 115 -2.78 -33.50 -2.08
C LEU A 115 -1.69 -32.59 -2.66
N GLU A 116 -1.89 -32.06 -3.87
CA GLU A 116 -0.98 -31.07 -4.47
C GLU A 116 -0.98 -29.75 -3.68
N THR A 117 -2.15 -29.26 -3.30
CA THR A 117 -2.29 -28.02 -2.51
C THR A 117 -1.63 -28.18 -1.14
N LEU A 118 -1.82 -29.33 -0.49
CA LEU A 118 -1.18 -29.64 0.79
C LEU A 118 0.35 -29.68 0.68
N TYR A 119 0.87 -30.25 -0.41
CA TYR A 119 2.31 -30.29 -0.64
C TYR A 119 2.90 -28.88 -0.71
N ASP A 120 2.25 -27.99 -1.46
CA ASP A 120 2.67 -26.60 -1.58
C ASP A 120 2.64 -25.90 -0.21
N ASP A 121 1.61 -26.14 0.61
CA ASP A 121 1.51 -25.61 1.97
C ASP A 121 2.63 -26.14 2.89
N LEU A 122 2.94 -27.44 2.83
CA LEU A 122 3.99 -28.07 3.64
C LEU A 122 5.40 -27.62 3.23
N VAL A 123 5.62 -27.33 1.95
CA VAL A 123 6.87 -26.72 1.45
C VAL A 123 6.96 -25.27 1.92
N LEU A 124 5.87 -24.51 1.86
CA LEU A 124 5.81 -23.11 2.32
C LEU A 124 6.07 -23.00 3.84
N MET A 125 5.58 -23.97 4.61
CA MET A 125 5.84 -24.08 6.05
C MET A 125 7.25 -24.59 6.38
N GLY A 126 8.08 -24.93 5.38
CA GLY A 126 9.42 -25.45 5.57
C GLY A 126 9.47 -26.84 6.21
N LYS A 127 8.35 -27.58 6.18
CA LYS A 127 8.24 -28.94 6.74
C LYS A 127 8.67 -30.02 5.75
N ILE A 128 8.61 -29.71 4.46
CA ILE A 128 9.22 -30.51 3.39
C ILE A 128 10.32 -29.65 2.77
N PRO A 129 11.56 -30.15 2.64
CA PRO A 129 12.61 -29.43 1.92
C PRO A 129 12.19 -29.25 0.45
N ASP A 130 12.28 -28.00 -0.02
CA ASP A 130 12.04 -27.64 -1.41
C ASP A 130 12.99 -28.48 -2.29
N ALA A 131 12.50 -29.07 -3.38
CA ALA A 131 13.33 -29.93 -4.24
C ALA A 131 14.55 -29.18 -4.85
N ASP A 132 14.55 -27.85 -4.78
CA ASP A 132 15.65 -26.97 -5.19
C ASP A 132 16.74 -26.75 -4.12
N ASN A 133 16.59 -27.32 -2.91
CA ASN A 133 17.56 -27.14 -1.82
C ASN A 133 18.67 -28.22 -1.78
N ASP A 134 18.73 -29.11 -2.78
CA ASP A 134 19.82 -30.08 -2.99
C ASP A 134 20.91 -29.50 -3.94
N ARG A 135 21.40 -28.30 -3.66
CA ARG A 135 22.62 -27.75 -4.28
C ARG A 135 23.56 -27.12 -3.27
#